data_AF-A0A078LFU2-F1
#
_entry.id   AF-A0A078LFU2-F1
#
_cell.length_a   1.000
_cell.length_b   1.000
_cell.length_c   1.000
_cell.angle_alpha   90.00
_cell.angle_beta   90.00
_cell.angle_gamma   90.00
#
_symmetry.space_group_name_H-M   'P 1'
#
loop_
_entity.id
_entity.type
_entity.pdbx_description
1 polymer ?
#
loop_
_entity_poly.entity_id
_entity_poly.type
_entity_poly.pdbx_seq_one_letter_code
_entity_poly.pdbx_strand_id
1 'polypeptide(L)' 'MAISGTVKIKSITGITPEGDGWNRRLEVDVEDMDISDAFKADEIVNEYKVDDLLEAIGESDVASWLAG' A
#
# COMPACT_ATOMS: atom_id res chain seq x y z
N MET A 1 -3.90 -1.98 -7.19
CA MET A 1 -4.00 -0.91 -6.17
C MET A 1 -2.66 -0.22 -6.03
N ALA A 2 -2.64 1.11 -6.07
CA ALA A 2 -1.44 1.90 -5.80
C ALA A 2 -1.76 2.82 -4.62
N ILE A 3 -1.00 2.68 -3.53
CA ILE A 3 -1.02 3.63 -2.43
C ILE A 3 0.04 4.67 -2.77
N SER A 4 -0.36 5.92 -2.94
CA SER A 4 0.57 7.04 -3.08
C SER A 4 0.69 7.76 -1.73
N GLY A 5 1.90 8.20 -1.39
CA GLY A 5 2.18 9.00 -0.21
C GLY A 5 3.20 10.07 -0.53
N THR A 6 3.15 11.18 0.21
CA THR A 6 4.13 12.28 0.09
C THR A 6 4.99 12.30 1.34
N VAL A 7 6.31 12.33 1.15
CA VAL A 7 7.28 12.49 2.24
C VAL A 7 8.06 13.78 2.03
N LYS A 8 8.41 14.45 3.14
CA LYS A 8 9.38 15.53 3.15
C LYS A 8 10.72 14.94 3.55
N ILE A 9 11.74 15.26 2.77
CA ILE A 9 13.11 14.80 2.99
C ILE A 9 14.00 16.02 3.06
N LYS A 10 14.82 16.07 4.11
CA LYS A 10 15.72 17.20 4.34
C LYS A 10 16.96 17.14 3.46
N SER A 11 17.51 15.93 3.25
CA SER A 11 18.71 15.73 2.45
C SER A 11 18.67 14.41 1.69
N ILE A 12 19.14 14.43 0.45
CA ILE A 12 19.42 13.24 -0.35
C ILE A 12 20.93 13.03 -0.33
N THR A 13 21.37 11.89 0.18
CA THR A 13 22.79 11.58 0.39
C THR A 13 23.39 10.76 -0.75
N GLY A 14 22.55 10.07 -1.53
CA GLY A 14 23.00 9.22 -2.63
C GLY A 14 21.89 8.95 -3.64
N ILE A 15 22.28 8.83 -4.92
CA ILE A 15 21.41 8.34 -5.99
C ILE A 15 22.23 7.35 -6.81
N THR A 16 21.82 6.09 -6.81
CA THR A 16 22.55 5.02 -7.47
C THR A 16 21.61 4.24 -8.39
N PRO A 17 21.97 4.05 -9.68
CA PRO A 17 21.23 3.13 -10.54
C PRO A 17 21.54 1.69 -10.10
N GLU A 18 20.51 0.90 -9.87
CA GLU A 18 20.64 -0.50 -9.47
C GLU A 18 19.93 -1.41 -10.49
N GLY A 19 20.46 -2.60 -10.70
CA GLY A 19 19.90 -3.62 -11.61
C GLY A 19 20.32 -3.47 -13.07
N ASP A 20 20.15 -4.56 -13.82
CA ASP A 20 20.55 -4.69 -15.22
C ASP A 20 19.35 -4.94 -16.15
N GLY A 21 19.47 -4.47 -17.39
CA GLY A 21 18.46 -4.68 -18.43
C GLY A 21 17.09 -4.10 -18.06
N TRP A 22 16.07 -4.95 -17.99
CA TRP A 22 14.67 -4.55 -17.83
C TRP A 22 14.27 -4.30 -16.37
N ASN A 23 15.13 -4.63 -15.40
CA ASN A 23 14.88 -4.44 -13.96
C ASN A 23 15.71 -3.27 -13.39
N ARG A 24 15.99 -2.26 -14.21
CA ARG A 24 16.75 -1.11 -13.79
C ARG A 24 15.88 -0.21 -12.92
N ARG A 25 16.34 0.07 -11.71
CA ARG A 25 15.69 0.94 -10.73
C ARG A 25 16.66 2.00 -10.24
N LEU A 26 16.12 3.04 -9.63
CA LEU A 26 16.88 4.09 -8.98
C LEU A 26 16.78 3.87 -7.48
N GLU A 27 17.92 3.64 -6.83
CA GLU A 27 18.01 3.64 -5.38
C GLU A 27 18.39 5.06 -4.93
N VAL A 28 17.67 5.57 -3.93
CA VAL A 28 17.85 6.94 -3.42
C VAL A 28 18.02 6.87 -1.92
N ASP A 29 19.21 7.22 -1.45
CA ASP A 29 19.52 7.33 -0.03
C ASP A 29 19.13 8.72 0.47
N VAL A 30 18.38 8.77 1.57
CA VAL A 30 17.88 10.01 2.14
C VAL A 30 18.12 10.04 3.65
N GLU A 31 18.40 11.23 4.17
CA GLU A 31 18.61 11.48 5.59
C GLU A 31 17.51 12.43 6.11
N ASP A 32 17.00 12.16 7.31
CA ASP A 32 16.00 12.97 8.00
C ASP A 32 14.70 13.09 7.16
N MET A 33 13.99 11.94 7.05
CA MET A 33 12.70 11.79 6.38
C MET A 33 11.56 12.00 7.37
N ASP A 34 10.60 12.85 7.00
CA ASP A 34 9.36 13.08 7.74
C ASP A 34 8.14 12.79 6.84
N ILE A 35 7.14 12.12 7.38
CA ILE A 35 5.91 11.80 6.65
C ILE A 35 5.05 13.06 6.68
N SER A 36 4.99 13.77 5.56
CA SER A 36 4.29 15.05 5.49
C SER A 36 2.78 14.92 5.51
N ASP A 37 2.26 13.81 4.97
CA ASP A 37 0.85 13.44 5.00
C ASP A 37 0.75 11.92 5.14
N ALA A 38 0.21 11.46 6.28
CA ALA A 38 -0.16 10.08 6.49
C ALA A 38 -1.67 9.97 6.27
N PHE A 39 -2.10 9.25 5.23
CA PHE A 39 -3.50 8.87 5.10
C PHE A 39 -3.87 8.02 6.30
N LYS A 40 -4.91 8.43 7.02
CA LYS A 40 -5.36 7.62 8.14
C LYS A 40 -6.01 6.35 7.60
N ALA A 41 -5.94 5.26 8.35
CA ALA A 41 -6.49 3.96 7.92
C ALA A 41 -7.99 4.02 7.58
N ASP A 42 -8.72 4.95 8.20
CA ASP A 42 -10.13 5.29 7.95
C ASP A 42 -10.39 6.05 6.63
N GLU A 43 -9.35 6.60 6.00
CA GLU A 43 -9.43 7.22 4.66
C GLU A 43 -9.12 6.22 3.53
N ILE A 44 -8.68 5.01 3.88
CA ILE A 44 -8.56 3.90 2.93
C ILE A 44 -9.97 3.38 2.65
N VAL A 45 -10.62 3.94 1.63
CA VAL A 45 -11.91 3.45 1.16
C VAL A 45 -11.69 2.07 0.54
N ASN A 46 -12.16 1.01 1.21
CA ASN A 46 -12.18 -0.32 0.62
C ASN A 46 -13.03 -0.29 -0.67
N GLU A 47 -12.46 -0.79 -1.75
CA GLU A 47 -13.09 -0.84 -3.08
C GLU A 47 -14.40 -1.65 -3.07
N TYR A 48 -14.59 -2.50 -2.07
CA TYR A 48 -15.78 -3.28 -1.81
C TYR A 48 -16.26 -3.03 -0.39
N LYS A 49 -17.56 -2.75 -0.23
CA LYS A 49 -18.18 -2.75 1.10
C LYS A 49 -18.24 -4.19 1.61
N VAL A 50 -18.29 -4.36 2.93
CA VAL A 50 -18.41 -5.68 3.57
C VAL A 50 -19.58 -6.48 2.97
N ASP A 51 -20.69 -5.79 2.68
CA ASP A 51 -21.88 -6.39 2.07
C ASP A 51 -21.59 -6.92 0.65
N ASP A 52 -20.81 -6.19 -0.16
CA ASP A 52 -20.43 -6.60 -1.52
C ASP A 52 -19.53 -7.86 -1.49
N LEU A 53 -18.68 -7.96 -0.47
CA LEU A 53 -17.82 -9.14 -0.25
C LEU A 53 -18.63 -10.34 0.23
N LEU A 54 -19.61 -10.14 1.12
CA LEU A 54 -20.50 -11.19 1.60
C LEU A 54 -21.40 -11.75 0.50
N GLU A 55 -21.90 -10.88 -0.40
CA GLU A 55 -22.67 -11.30 -1.57
C GLU A 55 -21.79 -12.10 -2.55
N ALA A 56 -20.55 -11.67 -2.79
CA ALA A 56 -19.63 -12.33 -3.72
C ALA A 56 -19.11 -13.70 -3.21
N ILE A 57 -18.89 -13.84 -1.89
CA ILE A 57 -18.43 -15.09 -1.27
C ILE A 57 -19.61 -16.07 -1.09
N GLY A 58 -20.83 -15.56 -0.89
CA GLY A 58 -22.02 -16.35 -0.59
C GLY A 58 -22.17 -16.60 0.91
N GLU A 59 -23.27 -16.12 1.48
CA GLU A 59 -23.56 -16.20 2.92
C GLU A 59 -23.49 -17.64 3.47
N SER A 60 -23.86 -18.63 2.67
CA SER A 60 -23.81 -20.06 3.05
C SER A 60 -22.40 -20.57 3.27
N ASP A 61 -21.44 -20.11 2.48
CA ASP A 61 -20.05 -20.59 2.52
C ASP A 61 -19.31 -19.94 3.69
N VAL A 62 -19.62 -18.67 3.98
CA VAL A 62 -19.14 -17.96 5.19
C VAL A 62 -19.71 -18.62 6.46
N ALA A 63 -20.99 -18.94 6.48
CA ALA A 63 -21.61 -19.61 7.62
C ALA A 63 -21.02 -21.01 7.89
N SER A 64 -20.69 -21.74 6.82
CA SER A 64 -20.04 -23.05 6.90
C SER A 64 -18.63 -22.97 7.50
N TRP A 65 -17.86 -21.93 7.18
CA TRP A 65 -16.52 -21.72 7.75
C TRP A 65 -16.54 -21.27 9.21
N LEU A 66 -17.52 -20.43 9.60
CA LEU A 66 -17.65 -19.98 10.99
C LEU A 66 -18.24 -21.04 11.94
N ALA A 67 -18.92 -22.05 11.39
CA ALA A 67 -19.45 -23.18 12.14
C ALA A 67 -18.42 -24.30 12.39
N GLY A 68 -17.15 -24.08 12.03
CA GLY A 68 -16.02 -24.99 12.29
C GLY A 68 -15.74 -25.21 13.77
#